data_AF-A0A2D5INY7-F1
#
_entry.id   AF-A0A2D5INY7-F1
#
_cell.length_a   1.000
_cell.length_b   1.000
_cell.length_c   1.000
_cell.angle_alpha   90.00
_cell.angle_beta   90.00
_cell.angle_gamma   90.00
#
_symmetry.space_group_name_H-M   'P 1'
#
loop_
_entity.id
_entity.type
_entity.pdbx_description
1 polymer ?
#
loop_
_entity_poly.entity_id
_entity_poly.type
_entity_poly.pdbx_seq_one_letter_code
_entity_poly.pdbx_strand_id
1 'polypeptide(L)'
;MTEPRHAVGFMTGTSLDGIDAAVVETRGYGTSLSAEIVDHVQEPLGDLQPELFDLARGEALTAAGITSLSRRFGELHARVLARCAVDHPLALVAAHGQTVTHAPPDSLQLLDPWPLVRAAACPVVHDLRGADLAGGGAGAPITPRADAVLFRDHRMTAGTLAIVNLGGFVNVTLLPQPPDADDGIFVGVEGFDCCPCNHLLDAAAEALLGTPFDVDGGVAMTGT
;
A
#
# COMPACT_ATOMS: atom_id res chain seq x y z
N MET A 1 -26.57 13.72 -4.82
CA MET A 1 -25.40 13.41 -3.96
C MET A 1 -25.50 11.93 -3.64
N THR A 2 -24.52 11.13 -4.03
CA THR A 2 -24.52 9.69 -3.75
C THR A 2 -24.32 9.44 -2.25
N GLU A 3 -25.00 8.44 -1.72
CA GLU A 3 -24.82 8.01 -0.32
C GLU A 3 -23.34 7.64 -0.07
N PRO A 4 -22.80 7.96 1.12
CA PRO A 4 -21.44 7.61 1.48
C PRO A 4 -21.26 6.09 1.48
N ARG A 5 -20.08 5.63 1.08
CA ARG A 5 -19.72 4.21 1.04
C ARG A 5 -18.42 3.99 1.79
N HIS A 6 -18.38 2.96 2.63
CA HIS A 6 -17.15 2.58 3.32
C HIS A 6 -16.38 1.56 2.50
N ALA A 7 -15.06 1.71 2.47
CA ALA A 7 -14.16 0.68 1.99
C ALA A 7 -13.03 0.47 3.00
N VAL A 8 -12.37 -0.69 2.95
CA VAL A 8 -11.14 -0.93 3.72
C VAL A 8 -9.98 -1.17 2.77
N GLY A 9 -8.88 -0.45 2.96
CA GLY A 9 -7.61 -0.70 2.30
C GLY A 9 -6.62 -1.37 3.26
N PHE A 10 -6.05 -2.49 2.85
CA PHE A 10 -4.98 -3.19 3.57
C PHE A 10 -3.64 -3.00 2.87
N MET A 11 -2.62 -2.66 3.66
CA MET A 11 -1.23 -2.57 3.25
C MET A 11 -0.34 -3.29 4.26
N THR A 12 0.76 -3.87 3.76
CA THR A 12 1.84 -4.38 4.60
C THR A 12 3.13 -3.83 4.00
N GLY A 13 3.81 -2.98 4.76
CA GLY A 13 5.07 -2.37 4.34
C GLY A 13 6.17 -3.40 4.14
N THR A 14 7.19 -3.05 3.37
CA THR A 14 8.39 -3.89 3.23
C THR A 14 9.22 -3.94 4.52
N SER A 15 8.93 -3.10 5.51
CA SER A 15 9.39 -3.18 6.89
C SER A 15 8.89 -4.41 7.64
N LEU A 16 7.79 -5.03 7.19
CA LEU A 16 7.19 -6.22 7.81
C LEU A 16 6.90 -6.06 9.31
N ASP A 17 6.58 -4.85 9.77
CA ASP A 17 6.27 -4.53 11.17
C ASP A 17 4.81 -4.82 11.52
N GLY A 18 3.89 -4.61 10.58
CA GLY A 18 2.47 -4.84 10.77
C GLY A 18 1.66 -4.77 9.48
N ILE A 19 0.37 -5.09 9.61
CA ILE A 19 -0.66 -4.81 8.62
C ILE A 19 -1.37 -3.52 9.00
N ASP A 20 -1.40 -2.57 8.08
CA ASP A 20 -2.22 -1.38 8.17
C ASP A 20 -3.56 -1.62 7.49
N ALA A 21 -4.65 -1.27 8.18
CA ALA A 21 -6.00 -1.27 7.67
C ALA A 21 -6.61 0.12 7.84
N ALA A 22 -6.93 0.80 6.73
CA ALA A 22 -7.61 2.09 6.75
C ALA A 22 -9.06 1.91 6.31
N VAL A 23 -10.00 2.33 7.16
CA VAL A 23 -11.42 2.44 6.81
C VAL A 23 -11.62 3.82 6.22
N VAL A 24 -12.11 3.87 4.98
CA VAL A 24 -12.33 5.12 4.25
C VAL A 24 -13.80 5.31 3.95
N GLU A 25 -14.33 6.48 4.29
CA GLU A 25 -15.62 6.93 3.76
C GLU A 25 -15.37 7.59 2.40
N THR A 26 -16.06 7.12 1.37
CA THR A 26 -15.98 7.67 0.02
C THR A 26 -17.28 8.32 -0.39
N ARG A 27 -17.19 9.44 -1.13
CA ARG A 27 -18.31 10.17 -1.71
C ARG A 27 -18.03 10.45 -3.18
N GLY A 28 -19.08 10.52 -3.99
CA GLY A 28 -18.93 10.67 -5.45
C GLY A 28 -18.47 9.39 -6.15
N TYR A 29 -17.99 9.53 -7.38
CA TYR A 29 -17.48 8.43 -8.20
C TYR A 29 -16.53 8.93 -9.29
N GLY A 30 -15.72 8.03 -9.85
CA GLY A 30 -14.77 8.36 -10.91
C GLY A 30 -13.81 9.47 -10.46
N THR A 31 -13.66 10.50 -11.28
CA THR A 31 -12.76 11.63 -11.05
C THR A 31 -13.28 12.63 -10.00
N SER A 32 -14.57 12.54 -9.65
CA SER A 32 -15.19 13.37 -8.61
C SER A 32 -15.12 12.74 -7.21
N LEU A 33 -14.54 11.54 -7.09
CA LEU A 33 -14.47 10.80 -5.83
C LEU A 33 -13.65 11.59 -4.80
N SER A 34 -14.19 11.70 -3.60
CA SER A 34 -13.45 12.11 -2.40
C SER A 34 -13.42 10.96 -1.41
N ALA A 35 -12.38 10.94 -0.57
CA ALA A 35 -12.20 9.95 0.47
C ALA A 35 -11.72 10.62 1.76
N GLU A 36 -12.21 10.13 2.90
CA GLU A 36 -11.76 10.51 4.23
C GLU A 36 -11.49 9.23 5.03
N ILE A 37 -10.37 9.20 5.75
CA ILE A 37 -10.07 8.10 6.68
C ILE A 37 -10.96 8.32 7.91
N VAL A 38 -11.83 7.36 8.20
CA VAL A 38 -12.74 7.42 9.35
C VAL A 38 -12.30 6.51 10.49
N ASP A 39 -11.51 5.48 10.19
CA ASP A 39 -10.87 4.64 11.20
C ASP A 39 -9.57 4.03 10.64
N HIS A 40 -8.66 3.65 11.53
CA HIS A 40 -7.43 2.95 11.16
C HIS A 40 -7.04 1.95 12.25
N VAL A 41 -6.49 0.82 11.81
CA VAL A 41 -5.90 -0.18 12.70
C VAL A 41 -4.57 -0.61 12.12
N GLN A 42 -3.54 -0.61 12.96
CA GLN A 42 -2.28 -1.30 12.68
C GLN A 42 -2.22 -2.54 13.58
N GLU A 43 -1.98 -3.70 12.97
CA GLU A 43 -1.86 -4.99 13.67
C GLU A 43 -0.47 -5.58 13.45
N PRO A 44 0.29 -5.91 14.50
CA PRO A 44 1.58 -6.57 14.37
C PRO A 44 1.46 -7.92 13.64
N LEU A 45 2.46 -8.26 12.81
CA LEU A 45 2.49 -9.55 12.10
C LEU A 45 2.67 -10.75 13.05
N GLY A 46 3.20 -10.53 14.25
CA GLY A 46 3.38 -11.57 15.27
C GLY A 46 4.31 -12.69 14.78
N ASP A 47 3.84 -13.93 14.90
CA ASP A 47 4.60 -15.14 14.52
C ASP A 47 4.80 -15.29 13.00
N LEU A 48 4.06 -14.53 12.18
CA LEU A 48 4.23 -14.52 10.73
C LEU A 48 5.45 -13.72 10.27
N GLN A 49 5.90 -12.76 11.09
CA GLN A 49 6.96 -11.83 10.69
C GLN A 49 8.25 -12.55 10.26
N PRO A 50 8.82 -13.50 11.04
CA PRO A 50 10.08 -14.15 10.66
C PRO A 50 9.96 -14.92 9.33
N GLU A 51 8.87 -15.68 9.15
CA GLU A 51 8.66 -16.47 7.93
C GLU A 51 8.46 -15.58 6.69
N LEU A 52 7.74 -14.47 6.82
CA LEU A 52 7.59 -13.48 5.75
C LEU A 52 8.93 -12.80 5.42
N PHE A 53 9.74 -12.52 6.45
CA PHE A 53 11.06 -11.95 6.28
C PHE A 53 11.98 -12.89 5.52
N ASP A 54 12.08 -14.14 5.97
CA ASP A 54 12.93 -15.16 5.35
C ASP A 54 12.53 -15.37 3.88
N LEU A 55 11.23 -15.47 3.60
CA LEU A 55 10.74 -15.60 2.23
C LEU A 55 11.08 -14.37 1.36
N ALA A 56 10.94 -13.15 1.89
CA ALA A 56 11.31 -11.92 1.17
C ALA A 56 12.83 -11.77 0.94
N ARG A 57 13.66 -12.38 1.81
CA ARG A 57 15.12 -12.51 1.62
C ARG A 57 15.50 -13.58 0.59
N GLY A 58 14.55 -14.36 0.10
CA GLY A 58 14.79 -15.45 -0.84
C GLY A 58 15.20 -16.77 -0.20
N GLU A 59 14.98 -16.94 1.10
CA GLU A 59 15.20 -18.22 1.78
C GLU A 59 14.20 -19.27 1.26
N ALA A 60 14.67 -20.52 1.17
CA ALA A 60 13.88 -21.59 0.59
C ALA A 60 12.76 -22.05 1.54
N LEU A 61 11.51 -21.91 1.09
CA LEU A 61 10.34 -22.52 1.70
C LEU A 61 9.78 -23.64 0.83
N THR A 62 9.22 -24.67 1.47
CA THR A 62 8.48 -25.72 0.75
C THR A 62 7.16 -25.16 0.20
N ALA A 63 6.61 -25.79 -0.84
CA ALA A 63 5.28 -25.43 -1.36
C ALA A 63 4.20 -25.44 -0.25
N ALA A 64 4.27 -26.39 0.67
CA ALA A 64 3.39 -26.46 1.83
C ALA A 64 3.61 -25.29 2.80
N GLY A 65 4.87 -24.88 3.02
CA GLY A 65 5.24 -23.73 3.84
C GLY A 65 4.69 -22.42 3.27
N ILE A 66 4.92 -22.15 1.99
CA ILE A 66 4.40 -20.95 1.30
C ILE A 66 2.87 -20.92 1.36
N THR A 67 2.21 -22.06 1.10
CA THR A 67 0.75 -22.17 1.15
C THR A 67 0.22 -21.89 2.56
N SER A 68 0.83 -22.47 3.58
CA SER A 68 0.46 -22.26 4.99
C SER A 68 0.67 -20.81 5.44
N LEU A 69 1.81 -20.21 5.07
CA LEU A 69 2.12 -18.82 5.36
C LEU A 69 1.10 -17.87 4.72
N SER A 70 0.82 -18.07 3.43
CA SER A 70 -0.17 -17.29 2.68
C SER A 70 -1.57 -17.37 3.31
N ARG A 71 -2.00 -18.57 3.71
CA ARG A 71 -3.29 -18.79 4.39
C ARG A 71 -3.38 -18.09 5.74
N ARG A 72 -2.37 -18.24 6.60
CA ARG A 72 -2.33 -17.61 7.93
C ARG A 72 -2.27 -16.08 7.82
N PHE A 73 -1.57 -15.56 6.82
CA PHE A 73 -1.54 -14.13 6.53
C PHE A 73 -2.92 -13.61 6.08
N GLY A 74 -3.65 -14.35 5.25
CA GLY A 74 -5.04 -14.06 4.92
C GLY A 74 -5.99 -14.11 6.14
N GLU A 75 -5.75 -15.01 7.10
CA GLU A 75 -6.53 -15.05 8.35
C GLU A 75 -6.27 -13.85 9.23
N LEU A 76 -5.03 -13.35 9.27
CA LEU A 76 -4.71 -12.13 9.99
C LEU A 76 -5.47 -10.94 9.39
N HIS A 77 -5.50 -10.79 8.06
CA HIS A 77 -6.33 -9.77 7.39
C HIS A 77 -7.81 -9.88 7.79
N ALA A 78 -8.37 -11.10 7.78
CA ALA A 78 -9.76 -11.32 8.16
C ALA A 78 -10.04 -10.93 9.63
N ARG A 79 -9.11 -11.23 10.54
CA ARG A 79 -9.21 -10.82 11.96
C ARG A 79 -9.14 -9.31 12.13
N VAL A 80 -8.25 -8.64 11.40
CA VAL A 80 -8.14 -7.17 11.44
C VAL A 80 -9.40 -6.53 10.89
N LEU A 81 -9.94 -7.04 9.77
CA LEU A 81 -11.18 -6.54 9.19
C LEU A 81 -12.34 -6.59 10.18
N ALA A 82 -12.49 -7.72 10.90
CA ALA A 82 -13.53 -7.90 11.89
C ALA A 82 -13.43 -6.94 13.09
N ARG A 83 -12.29 -6.27 13.27
CA ARG A 83 -12.07 -5.28 14.34
C ARG A 83 -12.28 -3.84 13.88
N CYS A 84 -11.89 -3.48 12.66
CA CYS A 84 -11.98 -2.10 12.17
C CYS A 84 -13.29 -1.77 11.44
N ALA A 85 -13.99 -2.77 10.90
CA ALA A 85 -15.19 -2.54 10.09
C ALA A 85 -16.52 -2.83 10.83
N VAL A 86 -16.49 -2.96 12.16
CA VAL A 86 -17.67 -3.38 12.96
C VAL A 86 -18.87 -2.44 12.75
N ASP A 87 -18.60 -1.14 12.71
CA ASP A 87 -19.64 -0.11 12.62
C ASP A 87 -19.85 0.42 11.18
N HIS A 88 -19.17 -0.18 10.19
CA HIS A 88 -19.11 0.33 8.83
C HIS A 88 -19.54 -0.73 7.80
N PRO A 89 -20.75 -0.65 7.22
CA PRO A 89 -21.12 -1.53 6.12
C PRO A 89 -20.22 -1.26 4.91
N LEU A 90 -19.46 -2.29 4.51
CA LEU A 90 -18.44 -2.18 3.48
C LEU A 90 -19.00 -2.40 2.07
N ALA A 91 -18.62 -1.51 1.16
CA ALA A 91 -18.85 -1.67 -0.27
C ALA A 91 -17.69 -2.39 -0.98
N LEU A 92 -16.47 -2.30 -0.41
CA LEU A 92 -15.25 -2.82 -1.02
C LEU A 92 -14.19 -3.08 0.05
N VAL A 93 -13.40 -4.14 -0.14
CA VAL A 93 -12.10 -4.31 0.51
C VAL A 93 -11.03 -4.38 -0.56
N ALA A 94 -9.92 -3.68 -0.38
CA ALA A 94 -8.73 -3.79 -1.21
C ALA A 94 -7.56 -4.29 -0.35
N ALA A 95 -6.86 -5.32 -0.79
CA ALA A 95 -5.71 -5.86 -0.07
C ALA A 95 -4.51 -6.02 -0.99
N HIS A 96 -3.43 -5.32 -0.66
CA HIS A 96 -2.18 -5.42 -1.41
C HIS A 96 -1.48 -6.77 -1.19
N GLY A 97 -1.52 -7.29 0.04
CA GLY A 97 -0.70 -8.43 0.46
C GLY A 97 0.76 -8.02 0.75
N GLN A 98 1.64 -9.01 0.89
CA GLN A 98 3.06 -8.76 1.18
C GLN A 98 3.91 -8.95 -0.08
N THR A 99 4.64 -7.93 -0.51
CA THR A 99 5.62 -8.12 -1.59
C THR A 99 6.74 -9.05 -1.13
N VAL A 100 6.86 -10.20 -1.81
CA VAL A 100 7.97 -11.15 -1.66
C VAL A 100 9.06 -10.87 -2.69
N THR A 101 8.66 -10.63 -3.94
CA THR A 101 9.57 -10.24 -5.02
C THR A 101 8.88 -9.30 -6.00
N HIS A 102 9.66 -8.40 -6.58
CA HIS A 102 9.20 -7.49 -7.62
C HIS A 102 10.36 -7.19 -8.58
N ALA A 103 10.36 -7.90 -9.70
CA ALA A 103 11.29 -7.75 -10.81
C ALA A 103 10.47 -7.87 -12.12
N PRO A 104 9.74 -6.81 -12.51
CA PRO A 104 8.82 -6.84 -13.64
C PRO A 104 9.42 -7.53 -14.88
N PRO A 105 8.69 -8.45 -15.55
CA PRO A 105 7.26 -8.71 -15.35
C PRO A 105 6.93 -9.65 -14.17
N ASP A 106 7.94 -10.18 -13.46
CA ASP A 106 7.72 -11.13 -12.39
C ASP A 106 7.52 -10.43 -11.05
N SER A 107 6.38 -10.65 -10.40
CA SER A 107 6.11 -10.13 -9.06
C SER A 107 5.21 -11.06 -8.27
N LEU A 108 5.44 -11.12 -6.95
CA LEU A 108 4.62 -11.89 -6.03
C LEU A 108 4.23 -11.02 -4.83
N GLN A 109 2.93 -10.80 -4.70
CA GLN A 109 2.30 -10.30 -3.48
C GLN A 109 1.66 -11.49 -2.78
N LEU A 110 2.31 -12.00 -1.72
CA LEU A 110 1.83 -13.14 -0.97
C LEU A 110 0.54 -12.76 -0.23
N LEU A 111 -0.55 -13.42 -0.59
CA LEU A 111 -1.83 -13.37 0.12
C LEU A 111 -2.73 -14.52 -0.36
N ASP A 112 -3.28 -15.29 0.58
CA ASP A 112 -4.48 -16.08 0.30
C ASP A 112 -5.69 -15.18 0.62
N PRO A 113 -6.45 -14.73 -0.39
CA PRO A 113 -7.52 -13.76 -0.17
C PRO A 113 -8.79 -14.42 0.39
N TRP A 114 -8.96 -15.74 0.30
CA TRP A 114 -10.21 -16.41 0.63
C TRP A 114 -10.70 -16.22 2.08
N PRO A 115 -9.84 -16.17 3.10
CA PRO A 115 -10.27 -15.91 4.47
C PRO A 115 -10.81 -14.48 4.59
N LEU A 116 -10.16 -13.52 3.95
CA LEU A 116 -10.59 -12.13 3.90
C LEU A 116 -11.91 -11.98 3.13
N VAL A 117 -12.05 -12.64 1.98
CA VAL A 117 -13.30 -12.68 1.18
C VAL A 117 -14.47 -13.19 2.02
N ARG A 118 -14.26 -14.26 2.79
CA ARG A 118 -15.31 -14.80 3.67
C ARG A 118 -15.70 -13.84 4.79
N ALA A 119 -14.73 -13.09 5.33
CA ALA A 119 -14.98 -12.13 6.41
C ALA A 119 -15.63 -10.83 5.92
N ALA A 120 -15.29 -10.37 4.70
CA ALA A 120 -15.68 -9.06 4.21
C ALA A 120 -17.16 -8.91 3.85
N ALA A 121 -17.81 -10.00 3.43
CA ALA A 121 -19.20 -9.99 2.93
C ALA A 121 -19.46 -8.96 1.80
N CYS A 122 -18.41 -8.48 1.14
CA CYS A 122 -18.42 -7.58 0.00
C CYS A 122 -17.33 -7.99 -1.01
N PRO A 123 -17.26 -7.38 -2.20
CA PRO A 123 -16.16 -7.62 -3.12
C PRO A 123 -14.80 -7.32 -2.47
N VAL A 124 -13.84 -8.21 -2.70
CA VAL A 124 -12.44 -8.03 -2.32
C VAL A 124 -11.60 -7.92 -3.58
N VAL A 125 -10.84 -6.84 -3.70
CA VAL A 125 -9.84 -6.63 -4.74
C VAL A 125 -8.47 -6.93 -4.15
N HIS A 126 -7.68 -7.73 -4.85
CA HIS A 126 -6.31 -8.04 -4.47
C HIS A 126 -5.42 -8.09 -5.71
N ASP A 127 -4.11 -8.18 -5.50
CA ASP A 127 -3.11 -8.30 -6.58
C ASP A 127 -3.20 -7.18 -7.65
N LEU A 128 -3.24 -5.94 -7.16
CA LEU A 128 -3.28 -4.74 -8.01
C LEU A 128 -2.04 -4.64 -8.91
N ARG A 129 -0.89 -5.14 -8.44
CA ARG A 129 0.35 -5.14 -9.22
C ARG A 129 0.31 -6.18 -10.33
N GLY A 130 -0.15 -7.40 -10.05
CA GLY A 130 -0.37 -8.41 -11.09
C GLY A 130 -1.35 -7.94 -12.15
N ALA A 131 -2.41 -7.22 -11.75
CA ALA A 131 -3.33 -6.61 -12.70
C ALA A 131 -2.68 -5.54 -13.60
N ASP A 132 -1.81 -4.68 -13.06
CA ASP A 132 -1.08 -3.68 -13.83
C ASP A 132 -0.04 -4.32 -14.78
N LEU A 133 0.72 -5.30 -14.29
CA LEU A 133 1.69 -6.06 -15.08
C LEU A 133 1.02 -6.79 -16.25
N ALA A 134 -0.15 -7.40 -16.02
CA ALA A 134 -0.95 -8.04 -17.07
C ALA A 134 -1.45 -7.02 -18.12
N GLY A 135 -1.63 -5.75 -17.73
CA GLY A 135 -1.92 -4.63 -18.62
C GLY A 135 -0.71 -4.06 -19.36
N GLY A 136 0.49 -4.60 -19.14
CA GLY A 136 1.75 -4.11 -19.72
C GLY A 136 2.41 -2.97 -18.93
N GLY A 137 1.92 -2.67 -17.72
CA GLY A 137 2.54 -1.73 -16.80
C GLY A 137 3.76 -2.32 -16.07
N ALA A 138 4.33 -1.55 -15.15
CA ALA A 138 5.49 -1.95 -14.36
C ALA A 138 5.11 -2.59 -13.01
N GLY A 139 3.83 -2.57 -12.62
CA GLY A 139 3.37 -3.01 -11.31
C GLY A 139 3.75 -2.08 -10.16
N ALA A 140 4.32 -0.91 -10.45
CA ALA A 140 4.73 0.11 -9.48
C ALA A 140 5.01 1.47 -10.16
N PRO A 141 4.81 2.62 -9.48
CA PRO A 141 3.87 2.78 -8.37
C PRO A 141 2.42 2.68 -8.87
N ILE A 142 1.54 2.06 -8.08
CA ILE A 142 0.11 1.88 -8.44
C ILE A 142 -0.80 3.01 -7.92
N THR A 143 -0.24 3.93 -7.13
CA THR A 143 -0.94 5.08 -6.53
C THR A 143 -1.19 6.29 -7.46
N PRO A 144 -0.47 6.55 -8.57
CA PRO A 144 -0.59 7.80 -9.32
C PRO A 144 -2.01 8.19 -9.76
N ARG A 145 -2.84 7.20 -10.12
CA ARG A 145 -4.24 7.47 -10.50
C ARG A 145 -5.10 7.87 -9.30
N ALA A 146 -4.88 7.25 -8.14
CA ALA A 146 -5.56 7.65 -6.91
C ALA A 146 -5.09 9.04 -6.48
N ASP A 147 -3.78 9.30 -6.53
CA ASP A 147 -3.17 10.59 -6.24
C ASP A 147 -3.78 11.73 -7.08
N ALA A 148 -3.92 11.51 -8.40
CA ALA A 148 -4.53 12.48 -9.30
C ALA A 148 -5.98 12.84 -8.93
N VAL A 149 -6.75 11.88 -8.42
CA VAL A 149 -8.14 12.08 -8.00
C VAL A 149 -8.21 12.72 -6.61
N LEU A 150 -7.45 12.22 -5.63
CA LEU A 150 -7.49 12.67 -4.25
C LEU A 150 -6.88 14.07 -4.07
N PHE A 151 -5.83 14.40 -4.83
CA PHE A 151 -5.15 15.70 -4.75
C PHE A 151 -5.54 16.66 -5.89
N ARG A 152 -6.66 16.40 -6.56
CA ARG A 152 -7.13 17.20 -7.70
C ARG A 152 -7.19 18.70 -7.43
N ASP A 153 -7.69 19.11 -6.28
CA ASP A 153 -7.89 20.52 -5.95
C ASP A 153 -6.56 21.18 -5.54
N HIS A 154 -5.65 20.42 -4.92
CA HIS A 154 -4.33 20.90 -4.48
C HIS A 154 -3.43 21.26 -5.66
N ARG A 155 -3.49 20.51 -6.77
CA ARG A 155 -2.64 20.77 -7.93
C ARG A 155 -3.12 21.94 -8.80
N MET A 156 -4.39 22.36 -8.70
CA MET A 156 -4.92 23.50 -9.48
C MET A 156 -4.20 24.82 -9.16
N THR A 157 -3.63 24.94 -7.95
CA THR A 157 -2.92 26.15 -7.50
C THR A 157 -1.40 26.02 -7.56
N ALA A 158 -0.88 24.82 -7.84
CA ALA A 158 0.55 24.50 -7.68
C ALA A 158 1.34 24.47 -9.00
N GLY A 159 0.67 24.58 -10.16
CA GLY A 159 1.29 24.30 -11.46
C GLY A 159 1.53 22.80 -11.63
N THR A 160 2.58 22.26 -11.04
CA THR A 160 2.82 20.80 -10.93
C THR A 160 3.01 20.43 -9.46
N LEU A 161 2.11 19.60 -8.94
CA LEU A 161 2.21 19.05 -7.58
C LEU A 161 3.01 17.75 -7.62
N ALA A 162 4.05 17.63 -6.79
CA ALA A 162 4.76 16.38 -6.58
C ALA A 162 4.31 15.76 -5.25
N ILE A 163 3.90 14.49 -5.28
CA ILE A 163 3.65 13.69 -4.08
C ILE A 163 4.83 12.76 -3.92
N VAL A 164 5.50 12.85 -2.78
CA VAL A 164 6.72 12.09 -2.48
C VAL A 164 6.44 11.17 -1.32
N ASN A 165 6.50 9.87 -1.56
CA ASN A 165 6.42 8.84 -0.53
C ASN A 165 7.83 8.38 -0.18
N LEU A 166 8.19 8.48 1.10
CA LEU A 166 9.48 8.08 1.64
C LEU A 166 9.33 6.76 2.40
N GLY A 167 9.09 5.68 1.67
CA GLY A 167 9.02 4.33 2.22
C GLY A 167 10.38 3.64 2.25
N GLY A 168 10.41 2.31 2.07
CA GLY A 168 11.66 1.58 1.81
C GLY A 168 12.38 2.10 0.54
N PHE A 169 11.59 2.51 -0.45
CA PHE A 169 12.01 3.26 -1.64
C PHE A 169 11.29 4.62 -1.67
N VAL A 170 11.95 5.62 -2.25
CA VAL A 170 11.30 6.86 -2.65
C VAL A 170 10.50 6.59 -3.92
N ASN A 171 9.20 6.88 -3.90
CA ASN A 171 8.40 7.00 -5.11
C ASN A 171 7.78 8.39 -5.21
N VAL A 172 7.68 8.87 -6.44
CA VAL A 172 7.18 10.20 -6.75
C VAL A 172 6.04 10.08 -7.75
N THR A 173 4.93 10.74 -7.44
CA THR A 173 3.87 11.04 -8.40
C THR A 173 3.96 12.51 -8.79
N LEU A 174 4.11 12.80 -10.07
CA LEU A 174 4.02 14.15 -10.63
C LEU A 174 2.61 14.38 -11.16
N LEU A 175 1.95 15.41 -10.64
CA LEU A 175 0.60 15.81 -10.98
C LEU A 175 0.61 17.21 -11.61
N PRO A 176 0.75 17.32 -12.93
CA PRO A 176 0.61 18.61 -13.60
C PRO A 176 -0.83 19.14 -13.47
N GLN A 177 -0.99 20.45 -13.68
CA GLN A 177 -2.31 21.04 -13.82
C GLN A 177 -3.06 20.37 -14.97
N PRO A 178 -4.27 19.84 -14.72
CA PRO A 178 -5.04 19.20 -15.77
C PRO A 178 -5.47 20.23 -16.83
N PRO A 179 -5.58 19.85 -18.10
CA PRO A 179 -6.22 20.69 -19.11
C PRO A 179 -7.71 20.87 -18.78
N ASP A 180 -8.34 21.92 -19.34
CA ASP A 180 -9.74 22.32 -19.09
C ASP A 180 -10.83 21.31 -19.56
N ALA A 181 -10.46 20.05 -19.84
CA ALA A 181 -11.39 18.99 -20.24
C ALA A 181 -11.72 18.07 -19.04
N ASP A 182 -12.98 17.63 -18.95
CA ASP A 182 -13.49 16.79 -17.84
C ASP A 182 -12.69 15.48 -17.63
N ASP A 183 -12.09 14.92 -18.70
CA ASP A 183 -11.31 13.68 -18.66
C ASP A 183 -9.79 13.93 -18.56
N GLY A 184 -9.37 15.21 -18.50
CA GLY A 184 -7.98 15.64 -18.52
C GLY A 184 -7.18 15.29 -17.26
N ILE A 185 -7.84 14.78 -16.21
CA ILE A 185 -7.24 14.63 -14.88
C ILE A 185 -6.00 13.72 -14.86
N PHE A 186 -5.89 12.77 -15.79
CA PHE A 186 -4.78 11.83 -15.88
C PHE A 186 -3.69 12.24 -16.88
N VAL A 187 -3.91 13.30 -17.65
CA VAL A 187 -2.97 13.72 -18.70
C VAL A 187 -1.66 14.21 -18.06
N GLY A 188 -0.54 13.62 -18.48
CA GLY A 188 0.79 13.96 -17.97
C GLY A 188 1.05 13.55 -16.53
N VAL A 189 0.17 12.74 -15.92
CA VAL A 189 0.46 12.13 -14.62
C VAL A 189 1.56 11.09 -14.80
N GLU A 190 2.65 11.27 -14.07
CA GLU A 190 3.80 10.37 -14.08
C GLU A 190 4.03 9.83 -12.67
N GLY A 191 4.40 8.55 -12.58
CA GLY A 191 4.76 7.90 -11.33
C GLY A 191 6.01 7.07 -11.53
N PHE A 192 6.99 7.20 -10.65
CA PHE A 192 8.23 6.45 -10.73
C PHE A 192 8.89 6.26 -9.36
N ASP A 193 9.61 5.15 -9.23
CA ASP A 193 10.54 4.93 -8.12
C ASP A 193 11.83 5.71 -8.41
N CYS A 194 12.36 6.42 -7.41
CA CYS A 194 13.58 7.22 -7.56
C CYS A 194 14.81 6.46 -7.09
N CYS A 195 14.80 6.00 -5.83
CA CYS A 195 15.94 5.37 -5.19
C CYS A 195 15.52 4.64 -3.90
N PRO A 196 16.37 3.74 -3.36
CA PRO A 196 16.22 3.26 -1.99
C PRO A 196 16.21 4.42 -0.99
N CYS A 197 15.40 4.31 0.05
CA CYS A 197 15.24 5.30 1.12
C CYS A 197 15.45 4.62 2.47
N ASN A 198 14.37 4.36 3.22
CA ASN A 198 14.48 3.82 4.57
C ASN A 198 15.11 2.42 4.62
N HIS A 199 15.09 1.64 3.53
CA HIS A 199 15.82 0.36 3.51
C HIS A 199 17.32 0.50 3.80
N LEU A 200 17.97 1.56 3.29
CA LEU A 200 19.39 1.80 3.57
C LEU A 200 19.60 2.46 4.92
N LEU A 201 18.70 3.37 5.31
CA LEU A 201 18.78 4.11 6.56
C LEU A 201 18.54 3.20 7.77
N ASP A 202 17.54 2.32 7.69
CA ASP A 202 17.19 1.36 8.73
C ASP A 202 18.31 0.32 8.90
N ALA A 203 18.87 -0.18 7.81
CA ALA A 203 20.04 -1.07 7.86
C ALA A 203 21.27 -0.39 8.50
N ALA A 204 21.48 0.91 8.24
CA ALA A 204 22.54 1.67 8.87
C ALA A 204 22.27 1.90 10.36
N ALA A 205 21.03 2.23 10.74
CA ALA A 205 20.62 2.37 12.13
C ALA A 205 20.80 1.06 12.91
N GLU A 206 20.40 -0.07 12.33
CA GLU A 206 20.57 -1.38 12.95
C GLU A 206 22.07 -1.68 13.17
N ALA A 207 22.89 -1.47 12.15
CA ALA A 207 24.32 -1.77 12.21
C ALA A 207 25.13 -0.83 13.11
N LEU A 208 24.78 0.45 13.19
CA LEU A 208 25.58 1.49 13.87
C LEU A 208 25.01 1.93 15.21
N LEU A 209 23.68 1.89 15.37
CA LEU A 209 22.97 2.40 16.54
C LEU A 209 22.32 1.27 17.36
N GLY A 210 22.16 0.08 16.76
CA GLY A 210 21.43 -1.03 17.38
C GLY A 210 19.93 -0.78 17.52
N THR A 211 19.37 0.14 16.72
CA THR A 211 17.95 0.50 16.68
C THR A 211 17.36 0.19 15.31
N PRO A 212 16.05 -0.08 15.19
CA PRO A 212 15.43 -0.44 13.91
C PRO A 212 15.45 0.71 12.88
N PHE A 213 15.47 1.96 13.34
CA PHE A 213 15.59 3.17 12.52
C PHE A 213 16.14 4.33 13.36
N ASP A 214 16.50 5.44 12.70
CA ASP A 214 16.92 6.70 13.35
C ASP A 214 15.69 7.60 13.60
N VAL A 215 15.23 7.63 14.85
CA VAL A 215 14.03 8.37 15.24
C VAL A 215 14.20 9.86 14.93
N ASP A 216 13.29 10.40 14.13
CA ASP A 216 13.28 11.80 13.67
C ASP A 216 14.57 12.25 12.95
N GLY A 217 15.39 11.31 12.47
CA GLY A 217 16.72 11.61 11.92
C GLY A 217 17.67 12.21 12.95
N GLY A 218 17.43 11.95 14.25
CA GLY A 218 18.12 12.58 15.36
C GLY A 218 19.63 12.38 15.34
N VAL A 219 20.10 11.17 15.01
CA VAL A 219 21.52 10.89 14.89
C VAL A 219 22.09 11.44 13.59
N ALA A 220 21.38 11.25 12.48
CA ALA A 220 21.79 11.75 11.17
C ALA A 220 22.03 13.28 11.16
N MET A 221 21.20 14.05 11.86
CA MET A 221 21.36 15.50 12.01
C MET A 221 22.64 15.92 12.75
N THR A 222 23.29 15.01 13.49
CA THR A 222 24.58 15.27 14.14
C THR A 222 25.79 14.90 13.28
N GLY A 223 25.55 14.26 12.13
CA GLY A 223 26.58 13.87 11.18
C GLY A 223 27.18 15.07 10.42
N THR A 224 28.31 14.83 9.74
CA THR A 224 29.03 15.82 8.92
C THR A 224 29.06 15.41 7.45
#